data_AF-A0A2U1KBR1-F1
#
_entry.id   AF-A0A2U1KBR1-F1
#
_cell.length_a   1.000
_cell.length_b   1.000
_cell.length_c   1.000
_cell.angle_alpha   90.00
_cell.angle_beta   90.00
_cell.angle_gamma   90.00
#
_symmetry.space_group_name_H-M   'P 1'
#
loop_
_entity.id
_entity.type
_entity.pdbx_description
1 polymer ?
#
loop_
_entity_poly.entity_id
_entity_poly.type
_entity_poly.pdbx_seq_one_letter_code
_entity_poly.pdbx_strand_id
1 'polypeptide(L)'
;MDPIKYTSVLSGLNVLLKEQGRRGFFKGWSPTLVGYGAQGACRFGFYEFFKKYYWDIAGPEYIGLILLAAPASAEVIASTVLCPMEAVKVRVQTQPGFARGLVDGLPKFVISEGALGLYKGLVPLWRRQVPYTMINIHSYEILKFGFFNDIIRKPKNECSIPLQICGSFHNGFGAGILSAFILNSRAVLEDWKAAIVSASV
;
A
#
# COMPACT_ATOMS: atom_id res chain seq x y z
N MET A 1 -4.71 8.68 22.62
CA MET A 1 -5.04 7.30 22.99
C MET A 1 -4.56 7.10 24.42
N ASP A 2 -5.43 6.66 25.31
CA ASP A 2 -5.05 6.48 26.72
C ASP A 2 -4.09 5.28 26.85
N PRO A 3 -2.82 5.50 27.20
CA PRO A 3 -1.82 4.44 27.25
C PRO A 3 -2.12 3.38 28.32
N ILE A 4 -2.99 3.69 29.27
CA ILE A 4 -3.43 2.79 30.34
C ILE A 4 -4.46 1.76 29.84
N LYS A 5 -5.23 2.09 28.78
CA LYS A 5 -6.33 1.27 28.28
C LYS A 5 -5.90 0.21 27.26
N TYR A 6 -4.79 0.45 26.55
CA TYR A 6 -4.28 -0.42 25.48
C TYR A 6 -2.86 -0.89 25.79
N THR A 7 -2.73 -1.80 26.77
CA THR A 7 -1.43 -2.30 27.27
C THR A 7 -0.78 -3.35 26.38
N SER A 8 -1.56 -4.07 25.58
CA SER A 8 -1.07 -5.10 24.65
C SER A 8 -2.05 -5.28 23.48
N VAL A 9 -1.61 -5.91 22.39
CA VAL A 9 -2.47 -6.21 21.23
C VAL A 9 -3.69 -7.03 21.65
N LEU A 10 -3.49 -8.03 22.51
CA LEU A 10 -4.57 -8.87 23.05
C LEU A 10 -5.52 -8.08 23.97
N SER A 11 -4.98 -7.18 24.79
CA SER A 11 -5.78 -6.27 25.62
C SER A 11 -6.65 -5.36 24.73
N GLY A 12 -6.08 -4.80 23.67
CA GLY A 12 -6.80 -3.99 22.69
C GLY A 12 -7.89 -4.76 21.96
N LEU A 13 -7.65 -6.01 21.57
CA LEU A 13 -8.67 -6.89 20.97
C LEU A 13 -9.84 -7.15 21.92
N ASN A 14 -9.55 -7.44 23.19
CA ASN A 14 -10.58 -7.67 24.22
C ASN A 14 -11.37 -6.39 24.53
N VAL A 15 -10.70 -5.23 24.62
CA VAL A 15 -11.37 -3.94 24.80
C VAL A 15 -12.25 -3.62 23.60
N LEU A 16 -11.78 -3.84 22.37
CA LEU A 16 -12.57 -3.63 21.15
C LEU A 16 -13.82 -4.52 21.11
N LEU A 17 -13.68 -5.81 21.47
CA LEU A 17 -14.79 -6.75 21.58
C LEU A 17 -15.83 -6.29 22.61
N LYS A 18 -15.40 -5.80 23.76
CA LYS A 18 -16.30 -5.34 24.83
C LYS A 18 -17.00 -4.02 24.49
N GLU A 19 -16.32 -3.08 23.83
CA GLU A 19 -16.85 -1.74 23.58
C GLU A 19 -17.60 -1.59 22.24
N GLN A 20 -17.10 -2.24 21.18
CA GLN A 20 -17.66 -2.10 19.83
C GLN A 20 -18.30 -3.40 19.31
N GLY A 21 -18.17 -4.51 20.06
CA GLY A 21 -18.66 -5.81 19.64
C GLY A 21 -17.94 -6.38 18.42
N ARG A 22 -18.43 -7.52 17.94
CA ARG A 22 -17.89 -8.21 16.74
C ARG A 22 -17.95 -7.35 15.47
N ARG A 23 -18.88 -6.38 15.40
CA ARG A 23 -19.04 -5.48 14.26
C ARG A 23 -17.98 -4.37 14.22
N GLY A 24 -17.32 -4.05 15.34
CA GLY A 24 -16.22 -3.10 15.39
C GLY A 24 -15.04 -3.49 14.49
N PHE A 25 -14.74 -4.79 14.38
CA PHE A 25 -13.66 -5.31 13.53
C PHE A 25 -13.84 -5.04 12.04
N PHE A 26 -15.08 -4.97 11.58
CA PHE A 26 -15.39 -4.73 10.16
C PHE A 26 -15.63 -3.26 9.86
N LYS A 27 -15.39 -2.34 10.81
CA LYS A 27 -15.61 -0.91 10.60
C LYS A 27 -14.62 -0.37 9.56
N GLY A 28 -15.16 0.15 8.45
CA GLY A 28 -14.35 0.66 7.34
C GLY A 28 -13.92 -0.40 6.31
N TRP A 29 -14.49 -1.61 6.33
CA TRP A 29 -14.18 -2.63 5.33
C TRP A 29 -14.52 -2.19 3.89
N SER A 30 -15.65 -1.49 3.69
CA SER A 30 -16.10 -1.06 2.36
C SER A 30 -15.20 -0.02 1.69
N PRO A 31 -14.78 1.10 2.33
CA PRO A 31 -13.81 1.99 1.72
C PRO A 31 -12.46 1.31 1.49
N THR A 32 -12.07 0.36 2.34
CA THR A 32 -10.85 -0.41 2.17
C THR A 32 -10.92 -1.29 0.91
N LEU A 33 -11.99 -2.06 0.75
CA LEU A 33 -12.15 -2.96 -0.40
C LEU A 33 -12.15 -2.19 -1.72
N VAL A 34 -12.93 -1.11 -1.80
CA VAL A 34 -13.04 -0.29 -3.02
C VAL A 34 -11.73 0.44 -3.29
N GLY A 35 -11.14 1.06 -2.27
CA GLY A 35 -9.90 1.83 -2.42
C GLY A 35 -8.72 0.99 -2.86
N TYR A 36 -8.44 -0.10 -2.15
CA TYR A 36 -7.31 -0.98 -2.50
C TYR A 36 -7.57 -1.80 -3.75
N GLY A 37 -8.83 -2.15 -4.06
CA GLY A 37 -9.20 -2.77 -5.33
C GLY A 37 -8.90 -1.85 -6.52
N ALA A 38 -9.33 -0.58 -6.44
CA ALA A 38 -9.06 0.42 -7.46
C ALA A 38 -7.56 0.76 -7.58
N GLN A 39 -6.86 0.88 -6.44
CA GLN A 39 -5.41 1.07 -6.40
C GLN A 39 -4.70 -0.09 -7.09
N GLY A 40 -5.08 -1.34 -6.81
CA GLY A 40 -4.51 -2.53 -7.43
C GLY A 40 -4.69 -2.53 -8.94
N ALA A 41 -5.91 -2.28 -9.41
CA ALA A 41 -6.21 -2.19 -10.84
C ALA A 41 -5.37 -1.11 -11.54
N CYS A 42 -5.29 0.08 -10.95
CA CYS A 42 -4.48 1.17 -11.47
C CYS A 42 -2.99 0.81 -11.47
N ARG A 43 -2.48 0.27 -10.35
CA ARG A 43 -1.07 -0.07 -10.20
C ARG A 43 -0.62 -1.06 -11.26
N PHE A 44 -1.32 -2.17 -11.46
CA PHE A 44 -0.92 -3.16 -12.46
C PHE A 44 -1.16 -2.69 -13.89
N GLY A 45 -2.27 -2.00 -14.15
CA GLY A 45 -2.59 -1.46 -15.47
C GLY A 45 -1.56 -0.41 -15.93
N PHE A 46 -1.30 0.59 -15.09
CA PHE A 46 -0.32 1.63 -15.40
C PHE A 46 1.12 1.12 -15.36
N TYR A 47 1.43 0.12 -14.52
CA TYR A 47 2.76 -0.48 -14.51
C TYR A 47 3.12 -1.08 -15.86
N GLU A 48 2.25 -1.89 -16.48
CA GLU A 48 2.53 -2.45 -17.81
C GLU A 48 2.58 -1.37 -18.89
N PHE A 49 1.73 -0.35 -18.80
CA PHE A 49 1.78 0.81 -19.71
C PHE A 49 3.12 1.55 -19.63
N PHE A 50 3.53 1.98 -18.44
CA PHE A 50 4.78 2.73 -18.24
C PHE A 50 6.02 1.88 -18.52
N LYS A 51 5.98 0.59 -18.19
CA LYS A 51 7.08 -0.33 -18.48
C LYS A 51 7.31 -0.45 -19.98
N LYS A 52 6.25 -0.60 -20.78
CA LYS A 52 6.36 -0.61 -22.25
C LYS A 52 6.81 0.74 -22.78
N TYR A 53 6.20 1.83 -22.31
CA TYR A 53 6.52 3.19 -22.74
C TYR A 53 7.99 3.56 -22.48
N TYR A 54 8.51 3.29 -21.28
CA TYR A 54 9.91 3.57 -20.94
C TYR A 54 10.89 2.61 -21.62
N TRP A 55 10.49 1.37 -21.88
CA TRP A 55 11.27 0.42 -22.68
C TRP A 55 11.47 0.93 -24.11
N ASP A 56 10.41 1.42 -24.75
CA ASP A 56 10.43 1.91 -26.13
C ASP A 56 11.29 3.19 -26.29
N ILE A 57 11.45 3.98 -25.22
CA ILE A 57 12.20 5.25 -25.24
C ILE A 57 13.67 5.06 -24.84
N ALA A 58 13.94 4.37 -23.75
CA ALA A 58 15.28 4.30 -23.17
C ALA A 58 16.08 3.09 -23.67
N GLY A 59 15.42 2.05 -24.17
CA GLY A 59 16.08 0.81 -24.59
C GLY A 59 16.56 -0.06 -23.42
N PRO A 60 17.17 -1.23 -23.73
CA PRO A 60 17.45 -2.28 -22.75
C PRO A 60 18.56 -1.93 -21.74
N GLU A 61 19.41 -0.95 -22.05
CA GLU A 61 20.55 -0.55 -21.21
C GLU A 61 20.12 0.07 -19.87
N TYR A 62 18.92 0.65 -19.81
CA TYR A 62 18.38 1.32 -18.62
C TYR A 62 17.36 0.48 -17.86
N ILE A 63 17.37 -0.85 -18.00
CA ILE A 63 16.37 -1.74 -17.39
C ILE A 63 16.21 -1.54 -15.88
N GLY A 64 17.32 -1.28 -15.15
CA GLY A 64 17.28 -1.01 -13.72
C GLY A 64 16.50 0.27 -13.37
N LEU A 65 16.66 1.34 -14.15
CA LEU A 65 15.92 2.58 -13.98
C LEU A 65 14.46 2.43 -14.40
N ILE A 66 14.19 1.72 -15.50
CA ILE A 66 12.82 1.44 -15.97
C ILE A 66 12.03 0.67 -14.91
N LEU A 67 12.65 -0.34 -14.28
CA LEU A 67 12.03 -1.14 -13.22
C LEU A 67 11.73 -0.36 -11.94
N LEU A 68 12.36 0.80 -11.72
CA LEU A 68 12.06 1.71 -10.61
C LEU A 68 11.09 2.82 -11.01
N ALA A 69 11.30 3.41 -12.19
CA ALA A 69 10.51 4.54 -12.69
C ALA A 69 9.08 4.12 -13.08
N ALA A 70 8.91 3.00 -13.78
CA ALA A 70 7.59 2.50 -14.19
C ALA A 70 6.62 2.31 -13.01
N PRO A 71 7.00 1.58 -11.94
CA PRO A 71 6.09 1.42 -10.81
C PRO A 71 5.95 2.67 -9.95
N ALA A 72 6.97 3.54 -9.88
CA ALA A 72 6.84 4.82 -9.19
C ALA A 72 5.76 5.69 -9.86
N SER A 73 5.80 5.83 -11.18
CA SER A 73 4.79 6.57 -11.95
C SER A 73 3.40 5.96 -11.81
N ALA A 74 3.29 4.62 -11.87
CA ALA A 74 2.01 3.93 -11.67
C ALA A 74 1.44 4.16 -10.26
N GLU A 75 2.28 4.12 -9.22
CA GLU A 75 1.86 4.29 -7.82
C GLU A 75 1.40 5.71 -7.50
N VAL A 76 1.96 6.74 -8.15
CA VAL A 76 1.50 8.13 -8.00
C VAL A 76 0.04 8.27 -8.45
N ILE A 77 -0.30 7.69 -9.61
CA ILE A 77 -1.66 7.71 -10.15
C ILE A 77 -2.58 6.85 -9.27
N ALA A 78 -2.16 5.64 -8.93
CA ALA A 78 -2.95 4.73 -8.08
C ALA A 78 -3.23 5.32 -6.70
N SER A 79 -2.26 6.02 -6.10
CA SER A 79 -2.42 6.71 -4.82
C SER A 79 -3.41 7.87 -4.89
N THR A 80 -3.55 8.53 -6.04
CA THR A 80 -4.55 9.60 -6.24
C THR A 80 -5.97 9.04 -6.20
N VAL A 81 -6.18 7.83 -6.76
CA VAL A 81 -7.46 7.12 -6.70
C VAL A 81 -7.74 6.56 -5.31
N LEU A 82 -6.70 6.11 -4.60
CA LEU A 82 -6.80 5.58 -3.24
C LEU A 82 -7.11 6.67 -2.19
N CYS A 83 -6.53 7.87 -2.34
CA CYS A 83 -6.59 8.96 -1.36
C CYS A 83 -8.00 9.25 -0.82
N PRO A 84 -9.04 9.46 -1.64
CA PRO A 84 -10.39 9.73 -1.12
C PRO A 84 -10.96 8.57 -0.30
N MET A 85 -10.65 7.32 -0.66
CA MET A 85 -11.12 6.14 0.07
C MET A 85 -10.41 6.00 1.42
N GLU A 86 -9.11 6.28 1.46
CA GLU A 86 -8.34 6.32 2.72
C GLU A 86 -8.82 7.42 3.65
N ALA A 87 -9.13 8.61 3.14
CA ALA A 87 -9.67 9.71 3.93
C ALA A 87 -10.99 9.34 4.61
N VAL A 88 -11.93 8.74 3.85
CA VAL A 88 -13.20 8.25 4.41
C VAL A 88 -12.97 7.12 5.41
N LYS A 89 -12.09 6.15 5.10
CA LYS A 89 -11.74 5.05 6.01
C LYS A 89 -11.23 5.58 7.35
N VAL A 90 -10.27 6.51 7.33
CA VAL A 90 -9.68 7.09 8.54
C VAL A 90 -10.74 7.80 9.38
N ARG A 91 -11.65 8.57 8.78
CA ARG A 91 -12.74 9.22 9.52
C ARG A 91 -13.71 8.21 10.13
N VAL A 92 -14.11 7.20 9.36
CA VAL A 92 -14.99 6.13 9.84
C VAL A 92 -14.35 5.37 11.01
N GLN A 93 -13.04 5.15 11.00
CA GLN A 93 -12.32 4.43 12.05
C GLN A 93 -12.04 5.29 13.29
N THR A 94 -11.66 6.56 13.11
CA THR A 94 -11.24 7.44 14.21
C THR A 94 -12.40 8.16 14.88
N GLN A 95 -13.49 8.46 14.16
CA GLN A 95 -14.63 9.19 14.70
C GLN A 95 -15.82 8.25 14.95
N PRO A 96 -16.12 7.91 16.22
CA PRO A 96 -17.33 7.15 16.54
C PRO A 96 -18.58 7.97 16.15
N GLY A 97 -19.54 7.32 15.49
CA GLY A 97 -20.80 7.96 15.05
C GLY A 97 -20.76 8.71 13.71
N PHE A 98 -19.59 8.90 13.08
CA PHE A 98 -19.50 9.65 11.81
C PHE A 98 -20.25 8.97 10.66
N ALA A 99 -19.90 7.73 10.33
CA ALA A 99 -20.59 6.93 9.34
C ALA A 99 -20.39 5.43 9.54
N ARG A 100 -21.29 4.62 8.95
CA ARG A 100 -21.22 3.14 9.02
C ARG A 100 -20.36 2.51 7.91
N GLY A 101 -20.09 3.24 6.83
CA GLY A 101 -19.32 2.73 5.69
C GLY A 101 -19.14 3.80 4.61
N LEU A 102 -18.66 3.39 3.43
CA LEU A 102 -18.34 4.30 2.34
C LEU A 102 -19.55 5.11 1.83
N VAL A 103 -20.69 4.45 1.62
CA VAL A 103 -21.90 5.08 1.03
C VAL A 103 -22.46 6.21 1.89
N ASP A 104 -22.40 6.05 3.22
CA ASP A 104 -22.85 7.07 4.18
C ASP A 104 -21.73 8.07 4.52
N GLY A 105 -20.47 7.62 4.52
CA GLY A 105 -19.32 8.42 4.95
C GLY A 105 -18.80 9.40 3.90
N LEU A 106 -18.81 9.02 2.62
CA LEU A 106 -18.31 9.87 1.53
C LEU A 106 -19.15 11.15 1.36
N PRO A 107 -20.49 11.11 1.24
CA PRO A 107 -21.29 12.34 1.10
C PRO A 107 -21.17 13.22 2.34
N LYS A 108 -21.18 12.64 3.55
CA LYS A 108 -20.98 13.39 4.80
C LYS A 108 -19.63 14.10 4.83
N PHE A 109 -18.56 13.41 4.41
CA PHE A 109 -17.22 14.00 4.35
C PHE A 109 -17.20 15.20 3.39
N VAL A 110 -17.72 15.03 2.18
CA VAL A 110 -17.72 16.08 1.15
C VAL A 110 -18.53 17.29 1.61
N ILE A 111 -19.66 17.09 2.30
CA ILE A 111 -20.46 18.18 2.87
C ILE A 111 -19.70 18.89 4.01
N SER A 112 -19.00 18.15 4.86
CA SER A 112 -18.33 18.74 6.03
C SER A 112 -17.01 19.45 5.73
N GLU A 113 -16.22 18.96 4.77
CA GLU A 113 -14.86 19.43 4.50
C GLU A 113 -14.60 19.80 3.03
N GLY A 114 -15.57 19.58 2.16
CA GLY A 114 -15.42 19.78 0.71
C GLY A 114 -14.72 18.61 0.01
N ALA A 115 -14.84 18.59 -1.32
CA ALA A 115 -14.19 17.58 -2.17
C ALA A 115 -12.66 17.66 -2.11
N LEU A 116 -12.09 18.85 -1.93
CA LEU A 116 -10.65 19.04 -1.77
C LEU A 116 -10.12 18.48 -0.43
N GLY A 117 -10.98 18.37 0.59
CA GLY A 117 -10.62 17.76 1.87
C GLY A 117 -10.17 16.30 1.75
N LEU A 118 -10.69 15.57 0.74
CA LEU A 118 -10.33 14.18 0.46
C LEU A 118 -8.87 13.99 0.03
N TYR A 119 -8.22 15.06 -0.46
CA TYR A 119 -6.86 15.02 -0.99
C TYR A 119 -5.81 15.64 -0.06
N LYS A 120 -6.20 16.14 1.13
CA LYS A 120 -5.25 16.68 2.13
C LYS A 120 -4.17 15.67 2.52
N GLY A 121 -4.51 14.38 2.51
CA GLY A 121 -3.59 13.27 2.79
C GLY A 121 -2.75 12.79 1.60
N LEU A 122 -2.84 13.40 0.41
CA LEU A 122 -2.22 12.87 -0.81
C LEU A 122 -0.69 12.90 -0.74
N VAL A 123 -0.11 14.02 -0.30
CA VAL A 123 1.35 14.17 -0.15
C VAL A 123 1.94 13.15 0.83
N PRO A 124 1.43 12.99 2.07
CA PRO A 124 1.94 11.96 2.96
C PRO A 124 1.67 10.55 2.42
N LEU A 125 0.58 10.33 1.67
CA LEU A 125 0.29 9.07 1.01
C LEU A 125 1.28 8.74 -0.11
N TRP A 126 1.77 9.72 -0.88
CA TRP A 126 2.84 9.48 -1.87
C TRP A 126 4.17 9.20 -1.20
N ARG A 127 4.53 9.96 -0.15
CA ARG A 127 5.81 9.85 0.55
C ARG A 127 6.03 8.46 1.18
N ARG A 128 5.07 8.00 1.97
CA ARG A 128 4.16 6.93 1.61
C ARG A 128 4.56 5.76 0.68
N GLN A 129 3.64 5.57 -0.25
CA GLN A 129 3.49 4.39 -1.07
C GLN A 129 4.58 4.28 -2.13
N VAL A 130 5.08 5.41 -2.64
CA VAL A 130 6.02 5.41 -3.77
C VAL A 130 7.34 4.72 -3.40
N PRO A 131 8.04 5.08 -2.31
CA PRO A 131 9.26 4.38 -1.89
C PRO A 131 8.99 2.92 -1.52
N TYR A 132 7.85 2.65 -0.86
CA TYR A 132 7.46 1.27 -0.54
C TYR A 132 7.38 0.40 -1.79
N THR A 133 6.67 0.89 -2.81
CA THR A 133 6.49 0.17 -4.07
C THR A 133 7.81 0.01 -4.83
N MET A 134 8.67 1.03 -4.88
CA MET A 134 9.99 0.96 -5.52
C MET A 134 10.88 -0.11 -4.87
N ILE A 135 11.00 -0.08 -3.55
CA ILE A 135 11.84 -1.05 -2.80
C ILE A 135 11.27 -2.46 -2.93
N ASN A 136 9.95 -2.61 -2.84
CA ASN A 136 9.30 -3.92 -2.95
C ASN A 136 9.55 -4.55 -4.32
N ILE A 137 9.37 -3.80 -5.42
CA ILE A 137 9.61 -4.31 -6.78
C ILE A 137 11.09 -4.59 -7.03
N HIS A 138 11.98 -3.71 -6.55
CA HIS A 138 13.41 -3.96 -6.66
C HIS A 138 13.84 -5.23 -5.91
N SER A 139 13.36 -5.40 -4.68
CA SER A 139 13.63 -6.60 -3.86
C SER A 139 13.06 -7.85 -4.51
N TYR A 140 11.87 -7.75 -5.11
CA TYR A 140 11.25 -8.86 -5.85
C TYR A 140 12.09 -9.29 -7.04
N GLU A 141 12.63 -8.34 -7.83
CA GLU A 141 13.48 -8.67 -8.96
C GLU A 141 14.81 -9.30 -8.52
N ILE A 142 15.47 -8.77 -7.48
CA ILE A 142 16.70 -9.40 -6.92
C ILE A 142 16.43 -10.84 -6.49
N LEU A 143 15.37 -11.07 -5.71
CA LEU A 143 15.01 -12.41 -5.25
C LEU A 143 14.67 -13.33 -6.40
N LYS A 144 13.97 -12.83 -7.42
CA LYS A 144 13.65 -13.57 -8.63
C LYS A 144 14.92 -13.96 -9.40
N PHE A 145 15.86 -13.04 -9.62
CA PHE A 145 17.13 -13.36 -10.28
C PHE A 145 17.95 -14.38 -9.48
N GLY A 146 18.05 -14.23 -8.16
CA GLY A 146 18.74 -15.21 -7.30
C GLY A 146 18.05 -16.58 -7.31
N PHE A 147 16.72 -16.62 -7.19
CA PHE A 147 15.95 -17.86 -7.17
C PHE A 147 16.07 -18.66 -8.50
N PHE A 148 16.04 -17.97 -9.65
CA PHE A 148 16.19 -18.64 -10.95
C PHE A 148 17.64 -19.10 -11.22
N ASN A 149 18.65 -18.31 -10.81
CA ASN A 149 20.05 -18.65 -11.04
C ASN A 149 20.58 -19.73 -10.08
N ASP A 150 20.25 -19.65 -8.79
CA ASP A 150 20.86 -20.49 -7.76
C ASP A 150 20.08 -21.77 -7.45
N ILE A 151 18.74 -21.73 -7.51
CA ILE A 151 17.89 -22.84 -7.03
C ILE A 151 17.35 -23.69 -8.17
N ILE A 152 16.81 -23.07 -9.23
CA ILE A 152 16.08 -23.80 -10.27
C ILE A 152 16.96 -24.16 -11.47
N ARG A 153 18.01 -23.38 -11.79
CA ARG A 153 18.93 -23.59 -12.94
C ARG A 153 18.23 -23.93 -14.27
N LYS A 154 16.95 -23.59 -14.40
CA LYS A 154 16.10 -23.85 -15.56
C LYS A 154 15.33 -22.59 -15.92
N PRO A 155 15.16 -22.30 -17.22
CA PRO A 155 14.33 -21.19 -17.66
C PRO A 155 12.87 -21.40 -17.23
N LYS A 156 12.18 -20.29 -16.97
CA LYS A 156 10.78 -20.24 -16.47
C LYS A 156 9.79 -21.10 -17.28
N ASN A 157 10.08 -21.35 -18.56
CA ASN A 157 9.25 -22.12 -19.48
C ASN A 157 9.28 -23.64 -19.27
N GLU A 158 10.25 -24.17 -18.51
CA GLU A 158 10.38 -25.62 -18.24
C GLU A 158 9.88 -26.04 -16.85
N CYS A 159 9.44 -25.08 -16.02
CA CYS A 159 8.99 -25.36 -14.65
C CYS A 159 7.51 -25.72 -14.60
N SER A 160 7.16 -26.69 -13.74
CA SER A 160 5.77 -27.00 -13.43
C SER A 160 5.05 -25.79 -12.84
N ILE A 161 3.79 -25.57 -13.22
CA ILE A 161 2.93 -24.49 -12.72
C ILE A 161 2.97 -24.36 -11.18
N PRO A 162 2.87 -25.44 -10.37
CA PRO A 162 2.95 -25.32 -8.91
C PRO A 162 4.30 -24.79 -8.43
N LEU A 163 5.41 -25.17 -9.06
CA LEU A 163 6.74 -24.66 -8.69
C LEU A 163 6.88 -23.16 -8.98
N GLN A 164 6.29 -22.68 -10.09
CA GLN A 164 6.29 -21.26 -10.43
C GLN A 164 5.46 -20.42 -9.45
N ILE A 165 4.31 -20.95 -9.01
CA ILE A 165 3.46 -20.29 -8.01
C ILE A 165 4.18 -20.22 -6.66
N CYS A 166 4.74 -21.33 -6.20
CA CYS A 166 5.50 -21.38 -4.95
C CYS A 166 6.71 -20.43 -4.96
N GLY A 167 7.47 -20.40 -6.06
CA GLY A 167 8.59 -19.48 -6.23
C GLY A 167 8.15 -18.02 -6.24
N SER A 168 7.05 -17.68 -6.92
CA SER A 168 6.51 -16.32 -6.95
C SER A 168 6.01 -15.87 -5.58
N PHE A 169 5.39 -16.78 -4.82
CA PHE A 169 4.95 -16.53 -3.45
C PHE A 169 6.13 -16.30 -2.51
N HIS A 170 7.17 -17.15 -2.59
CA HIS A 170 8.39 -17.00 -1.79
C HIS A 170 9.08 -15.65 -2.08
N ASN A 171 9.25 -15.30 -3.35
CA ASN A 171 9.86 -14.03 -3.76
C ASN A 171 9.02 -12.83 -3.29
N GLY A 172 7.70 -12.90 -3.40
CA GLY A 172 6.80 -11.86 -2.92
C GLY A 172 6.86 -11.68 -1.39
N PHE A 173 6.86 -12.78 -0.65
CA PHE A 173 6.96 -12.76 0.81
C PHE A 173 8.32 -12.20 1.28
N GLY A 174 9.42 -12.66 0.68
CA GLY A 174 10.76 -12.17 0.98
C GLY A 174 10.92 -10.68 0.66
N ALA A 175 10.42 -10.22 -0.49
CA ALA A 175 10.44 -8.81 -0.86
C ALA A 175 9.63 -7.95 0.13
N GLY A 176 8.51 -8.47 0.64
CA GLY A 176 7.72 -7.83 1.68
C GLY A 176 8.51 -7.63 2.98
N ILE A 177 9.23 -8.65 3.44
CA ILE A 177 10.05 -8.55 4.66
C ILE A 177 11.20 -7.55 4.48
N LEU A 178 11.91 -7.62 3.36
CA LEU A 178 13.03 -6.72 3.07
C LEU A 178 12.56 -5.27 2.98
N SER A 179 11.47 -5.00 2.25
CA SER A 179 10.90 -3.66 2.16
C SER A 179 10.46 -3.14 3.53
N ALA A 180 9.83 -3.98 4.35
CA ALA A 180 9.45 -3.61 5.71
C ALA A 180 10.67 -3.29 6.58
N PHE A 181 11.75 -4.06 6.51
CA PHE A 181 12.97 -3.81 7.28
C PHE A 181 13.64 -2.50 6.88
N ILE A 182 13.75 -2.23 5.58
CA ILE A 182 14.37 -1.01 5.04
C ILE A 182 13.53 0.22 5.43
N LEU A 183 12.21 0.15 5.32
CA LEU A 183 11.32 1.27 5.61
C LEU A 183 11.06 1.48 7.10
N ASN A 184 11.23 0.45 7.91
CA ASN A 184 11.16 0.55 9.36
C ASN A 184 12.49 1.03 9.97
N SER A 185 13.47 1.39 9.15
CA SER A 185 14.68 2.07 9.61
C SER A 185 14.28 3.40 10.29
N ARG A 186 14.89 3.70 11.45
CA ARG A 186 14.49 4.82 12.32
C ARG A 186 14.42 6.17 11.59
N ALA A 187 15.29 6.40 10.60
CA ALA A 187 15.29 7.63 9.81
C ALA A 187 13.97 7.83 9.01
N VAL A 188 13.49 6.77 8.36
CA VAL A 188 12.25 6.81 7.58
C VAL A 188 11.04 7.00 8.50
N LEU A 189 11.03 6.36 9.67
CA LEU A 189 9.93 6.53 10.63
C LEU A 189 9.79 7.97 11.14
N GLU A 190 10.91 8.65 11.42
CA GLU A 190 10.89 10.03 11.91
C GLU A 190 10.43 11.02 10.83
N ASP A 191 10.89 10.86 9.59
CA ASP A 191 10.44 11.65 8.44
C ASP A 191 8.92 11.52 8.20
N TRP A 192 8.38 10.33 8.47
CA TRP A 192 6.97 10.04 8.23
C TRP A 192 6.08 10.54 9.36
N LYS A 193 6.56 10.45 10.60
CA LYS A 193 5.90 11.12 11.73
C LYS A 193 5.85 12.62 11.49
N ALA A 194 6.95 13.24 11.06
CA ALA A 194 6.99 14.66 10.73
C ALA A 194 6.01 15.03 9.59
N ALA A 195 5.94 14.19 8.54
CA ALA A 195 5.01 14.36 7.43
C ALA A 195 3.53 14.30 7.86
N ILE A 196 3.19 13.34 8.71
CA ILE A 196 1.82 13.13 9.19
C ILE A 196 1.42 14.29 10.10
N VAL A 197 2.30 14.72 11.00
CA VAL A 197 2.06 15.87 11.89
C VAL A 197 1.85 17.15 11.07
N SER A 198 2.62 17.37 10.00
CA SER A 198 2.47 18.55 9.13
C SER A 198 1.17 18.57 8.30
N ALA A 199 0.54 17.42 8.08
CA ALA A 199 -0.72 17.32 7.33
C ALA A 199 -1.97 17.34 8.23
N SER A 200 -1.78 17.27 9.55
CA SER A 200 -2.83 17.34 10.57
C SER A 200 -3.02 18.74 11.19
N VAL A 201 -2.32 19.75 10.67
CA VAL A 201 -2.48 21.18 10.97
C VAL A 201 -3.03 21.86 9.72
#